data_AF-A0A0A1VF46-F1
#
_entry.id   AF-A0A0A1VF46-F1
#
_cell.length_a   1.000
_cell.length_b   1.000
_cell.length_c   1.000
_cell.angle_alpha   90.00
_cell.angle_beta   90.00
_cell.angle_gamma   90.00
#
_symmetry.space_group_name_H-M   'P 1'
#
loop_
_entity.id
_entity.type
_entity.pdbx_description
1 polymer ?
#
loop_
_entity_poly.entity_id
_entity_poly.type
_entity_poly.pdbx_seq_one_letter_code
_entity_poly.pdbx_strand_id
1 'polypeptide(L)'
;MRFVKRAASGAAKVTKYVTMTMPLSMFGWQLNKGLFEWNRSMWTRTVNPTCPDCDAGVLLAQRDAPAILDQTDGGDARPLQAWSCNHCGFGMLAPEGRDGIREVASRHRLARARMAFGDLSRAERESFGRQHRISSRIFFGAAAVIGTHGIYLLASAAPLIIALNWLSFAFMFWVLGMKKSYRSWQVTTGHIFQEGAAKHWFNHEKWFV
;
A
#
# COMPACT_ATOMS: atom_id res chain seq x y z
N MET A 1 36.00 -69.85 24.79
CA MET A 1 36.49 -69.71 23.39
C MET A 1 35.51 -68.82 22.63
N ARG A 2 36.02 -67.70 22.09
CA ARG A 2 35.30 -66.79 21.20
C ARG A 2 35.27 -67.38 19.79
N PHE A 3 34.11 -67.38 19.14
CA PHE A 3 34.04 -67.24 17.69
C PHE A 3 32.94 -66.25 17.32
N VAL A 4 33.36 -65.19 16.65
CA VAL A 4 32.55 -64.15 16.02
C VAL A 4 32.12 -64.67 14.64
N LYS A 5 30.86 -64.47 14.26
CA LYS A 5 30.50 -64.16 12.88
C LYS A 5 29.46 -63.05 12.85
N ARG A 6 29.87 -61.93 12.24
CA ARG A 6 29.02 -60.82 11.83
C ARG A 6 28.12 -61.27 10.66
N ALA A 7 26.85 -60.88 10.71
CA ALA A 7 26.00 -60.65 9.54
C ALA A 7 25.20 -59.37 9.86
N ALA A 8 25.54 -58.23 9.23
CA ALA A 8 24.92 -57.78 7.98
C ALA A 8 23.40 -57.60 8.18
N SER A 9 22.99 -56.43 8.67
CA SER A 9 22.47 -55.31 7.86
C SER A 9 21.09 -55.59 7.24
N GLY A 10 20.08 -54.81 7.65
CA GLY A 10 18.85 -54.66 6.87
C GLY A 10 17.53 -54.89 7.60
N ALA A 11 17.34 -54.37 8.81
CA ALA A 11 16.00 -54.25 9.38
C ALA A 11 15.37 -52.93 8.90
N ALA A 12 14.62 -52.99 7.80
CA ALA A 12 13.83 -51.90 7.26
C ALA A 12 12.88 -51.33 8.33
N LYS A 13 13.20 -50.15 8.87
CA LYS A 13 12.26 -49.36 9.66
C LYS A 13 11.22 -48.79 8.70
N VAL A 14 10.08 -49.46 8.61
CA VAL A 14 8.86 -48.91 8.01
C VAL A 14 8.40 -47.75 8.88
N THR A 15 8.81 -46.54 8.53
CA THR A 15 8.18 -45.31 9.03
C THR A 15 6.76 -45.28 8.49
N LYS A 16 5.79 -45.58 9.35
CA LYS A 16 4.37 -45.31 9.07
C LYS A 16 4.25 -43.80 8.81
N TYR A 17 4.06 -43.42 7.55
CA TYR A 17 3.69 -42.06 7.19
C TYR A 17 2.29 -41.82 7.75
N VAL A 18 2.22 -41.16 8.91
CA VAL A 18 0.98 -40.56 9.37
C VAL A 18 0.73 -39.40 8.42
N THR A 19 -0.20 -39.59 7.47
CA THR A 19 -0.78 -38.52 6.68
C THR A 19 -1.60 -37.64 7.64
N MET A 20 -0.91 -36.77 8.37
CA MET A 20 -1.56 -35.66 9.03
C MET A 20 -2.20 -34.82 7.92
N THR A 21 -3.52 -34.73 7.93
CA THR A 21 -4.25 -33.72 7.15
C THR A 21 -3.73 -32.37 7.61
N MET A 22 -2.82 -31.77 6.85
CA MET A 22 -2.33 -30.44 7.17
C MET A 22 -3.52 -29.49 7.13
N PRO A 23 -3.86 -28.83 8.25
CA PRO A 23 -4.97 -27.90 8.24
C PRO A 23 -4.63 -26.78 7.26
N LEU A 24 -5.56 -26.45 6.35
CA LEU A 24 -5.38 -25.41 5.33
C LEU A 24 -4.96 -24.04 5.90
N SER A 25 -5.07 -23.83 7.21
CA SER A 25 -4.51 -22.70 7.93
C SER A 25 -2.98 -22.60 7.84
N MET A 26 -2.25 -23.72 7.75
CA MET A 26 -0.79 -23.72 7.57
C MET A 26 -0.37 -23.28 6.16
N PHE A 27 -1.20 -23.53 5.14
CA PHE A 27 -0.94 -23.11 3.76
C PHE A 27 -1.28 -21.63 3.48
N GLY A 28 -1.46 -20.82 4.53
CA GLY A 28 -1.74 -19.39 4.39
C GLY A 28 -3.03 -19.11 3.63
N TRP A 29 -3.99 -20.05 3.56
CA TRP A 29 -5.24 -19.87 2.84
C TRP A 29 -6.05 -18.67 3.35
N GLN A 30 -6.01 -18.44 4.67
CA GLN A 30 -6.61 -17.24 5.27
C GLN A 30 -5.87 -15.95 4.89
N LEU A 31 -4.53 -16.00 4.78
CA LEU A 31 -3.74 -14.87 4.25
C LEU A 31 -4.12 -14.60 2.80
N ASN A 32 -4.34 -15.65 1.99
CA ASN A 32 -4.68 -15.53 0.57
C ASN A 32 -6.10 -14.97 0.38
N LYS A 33 -7.07 -15.35 1.22
CA LYS A 33 -8.41 -14.73 1.24
C LYS A 33 -8.35 -13.26 1.63
N GLY A 34 -7.65 -12.92 2.70
CA GLY A 34 -7.47 -11.52 3.11
C GLY A 34 -6.75 -10.69 2.04
N LEU A 35 -5.73 -11.26 1.40
CA LEU A 35 -5.00 -10.60 0.30
C LEU A 35 -5.88 -10.42 -0.94
N PHE A 36 -6.73 -11.40 -1.25
CA PHE A 36 -7.67 -11.33 -2.38
C PHE A 36 -8.78 -10.30 -2.12
N GLU A 37 -9.38 -10.30 -0.93
CA GLU A 37 -10.35 -9.28 -0.53
C GLU A 37 -9.74 -7.89 -0.54
N TRP A 38 -8.50 -7.76 -0.05
CA TRP A 38 -7.74 -6.52 -0.11
C TRP A 38 -7.48 -6.08 -1.56
N ASN A 39 -7.00 -6.97 -2.44
CA ASN A 39 -6.79 -6.67 -3.86
C ASN A 39 -8.09 -6.29 -4.57
N ARG A 40 -9.20 -6.99 -4.29
CA ARG A 40 -10.53 -6.67 -4.81
C ARG A 40 -11.02 -5.32 -4.32
N SER A 41 -10.80 -5.01 -3.04
CA SER A 41 -11.13 -3.70 -2.48
C SER A 41 -10.31 -2.60 -3.14
N MET A 42 -9.01 -2.81 -3.38
CA MET A 42 -8.19 -1.84 -4.11
C MET A 42 -8.69 -1.65 -5.54
N TRP A 43 -9.01 -2.71 -6.26
CA TRP A 43 -9.54 -2.63 -7.63
C TRP A 43 -10.87 -1.87 -7.69
N THR A 44 -11.81 -2.18 -6.80
CA THR A 44 -13.10 -1.49 -6.75
C THR A 44 -12.97 -0.01 -6.36
N ARG A 45 -12.01 0.33 -5.48
CA ARG A 45 -11.66 1.72 -5.12
C ARG A 45 -10.93 2.46 -6.25
N THR A 46 -10.18 1.76 -7.10
CA THR A 46 -9.53 2.34 -8.28
C THR A 46 -10.53 2.65 -9.39
N VAL A 47 -11.61 1.86 -9.50
CA VAL A 47 -12.63 2.05 -10.55
C VAL A 47 -13.71 3.04 -10.11
N ASN A 48 -14.12 3.02 -8.85
CA ASN A 48 -15.22 3.85 -8.35
C ASN A 48 -14.77 4.85 -7.27
N PRO A 49 -15.34 6.08 -7.23
CA PRO A 49 -15.00 7.06 -6.22
C PRO A 49 -15.34 6.54 -4.81
N THR A 50 -14.38 6.61 -3.90
CA THR A 50 -14.52 6.10 -2.54
C THR A 50 -15.08 7.16 -1.60
N CYS A 51 -15.97 6.76 -0.69
CA CYS A 51 -16.62 7.69 0.23
C CYS A 51 -15.59 8.36 1.17
N PRO A 52 -15.52 9.70 1.23
CA PRO A 52 -14.56 10.42 2.08
C PRO A 52 -14.83 10.26 3.58
N ASP A 53 -16.02 9.78 3.96
CA ASP A 53 -16.43 9.70 5.35
C ASP A 53 -16.10 8.34 5.99
N CYS A 54 -16.48 7.23 5.35
CA CYS A 54 -16.33 5.89 5.91
C CYS A 54 -15.14 5.08 5.37
N ASP A 55 -14.51 5.51 4.27
CA ASP A 55 -13.42 4.79 3.55
C ASP A 55 -13.72 3.35 3.08
N ALA A 56 -14.88 2.81 3.43
CA ALA A 56 -15.34 1.46 3.08
C ALA A 56 -16.31 1.47 1.90
N GLY A 57 -17.18 2.50 1.83
CA GLY A 57 -18.23 2.61 0.82
C GLY A 57 -17.80 3.29 -0.47
N VAL A 58 -18.64 3.12 -1.49
CA VAL A 58 -18.49 3.73 -2.83
C VAL A 58 -19.54 4.83 -2.99
N LEU A 59 -19.15 5.93 -3.64
CA LEU A 59 -20.07 7.01 -4.00
C LEU A 59 -20.78 6.66 -5.32
N LEU A 60 -22.10 6.68 -5.28
CA LEU A 60 -22.97 6.44 -6.43
C LEU A 60 -23.72 7.72 -6.78
N ALA A 61 -23.71 8.05 -8.07
CA ALA A 61 -24.48 9.18 -8.59
C ALA A 61 -25.97 8.89 -8.49
N GLN A 62 -26.73 9.81 -7.89
CA GLN A 62 -28.18 9.77 -7.96
C GLN A 62 -28.61 10.39 -9.28
N ARG A 63 -29.13 9.55 -10.18
CA ARG A 63 -29.61 9.98 -11.51
C ARG A 63 -31.00 10.61 -11.47
N ASP A 64 -31.77 10.31 -10.44
CA ASP A 64 -33.15 10.77 -10.28
C ASP A 64 -33.25 12.06 -9.43
N ALA A 65 -32.11 12.61 -9.00
CA ALA A 65 -32.07 13.86 -8.26
C ALA A 65 -32.07 15.06 -9.22
N PRO A 66 -32.81 16.15 -8.90
CA PRO A 66 -32.77 17.36 -9.71
C PRO A 66 -31.34 17.93 -9.74
N ALA A 67 -30.90 18.41 -10.90
CA ALA A 67 -29.61 19.06 -11.04
C ALA A 67 -29.56 20.30 -10.14
N ILE A 68 -28.65 20.28 -9.16
CA ILE A 68 -28.45 21.42 -8.27
C ILE A 68 -27.44 22.33 -8.95
N LEU A 69 -27.80 23.59 -9.19
CA LEU A 69 -26.87 24.54 -9.78
C LEU A 69 -25.98 25.14 -8.70
N ASP A 70 -24.69 25.24 -8.98
CA ASP A 70 -23.78 26.00 -8.13
C ASP A 70 -24.15 27.49 -8.23
N GLN A 71 -24.53 28.11 -7.10
CA GLN A 71 -24.97 29.50 -7.02
C GLN A 71 -23.87 30.45 -6.54
N THR A 72 -22.60 30.05 -6.60
CA THR A 72 -21.49 30.96 -6.25
C THR A 72 -21.48 32.19 -7.18
N ASP A 73 -21.41 33.37 -6.57
CA ASP A 73 -21.53 34.69 -7.19
C ASP A 73 -20.74 34.83 -8.51
N GLY A 74 -21.46 35.09 -9.60
CA GLY A 74 -20.91 35.69 -10.82
C GLY A 74 -20.30 34.74 -11.85
N GLY A 75 -21.16 34.06 -12.62
CA GLY A 75 -20.84 33.57 -13.97
C GLY A 75 -20.71 32.05 -14.08
N ASP A 76 -21.57 31.47 -14.93
CA ASP A 76 -21.69 30.05 -15.30
C ASP A 76 -22.13 29.11 -14.17
N ALA A 77 -23.46 29.01 -13.99
CA ALA A 77 -24.10 27.99 -13.18
C ALA A 77 -23.76 26.58 -13.71
N ARG A 78 -22.79 25.92 -13.11
CA ARG A 78 -22.42 24.53 -13.47
C ARG A 78 -23.37 23.55 -12.76
N PRO A 79 -23.87 22.52 -13.47
CA PRO A 79 -24.70 21.50 -12.85
C PRO A 79 -23.86 20.65 -11.89
N LEU A 80 -24.29 20.60 -10.63
CA LEU A 80 -23.79 19.68 -9.62
C LEU A 80 -24.70 18.46 -9.56
N GLN A 81 -24.07 17.29 -9.58
CA GLN A 81 -24.72 16.00 -9.42
C GLN A 81 -24.64 15.57 -7.95
N ALA A 82 -25.74 15.03 -7.42
CA ALA A 82 -25.77 14.43 -6.09
C ALA A 82 -25.15 13.03 -6.11
N TRP A 83 -24.20 12.81 -5.21
CA TRP A 83 -23.56 11.52 -4.97
C TRP A 83 -23.86 11.06 -3.56
N SER A 84 -24.21 9.79 -3.40
CA SER A 84 -24.51 9.19 -2.09
C SER A 84 -23.68 7.94 -1.86
N CYS A 85 -23.26 7.72 -0.62
CA CYS A 85 -22.52 6.54 -0.24
C CYS A 85 -23.47 5.36 0.01
N ASN A 86 -23.14 4.20 -0.57
CA ASN A 86 -23.88 2.96 -0.36
C ASN A 86 -23.79 2.36 1.06
N HIS A 87 -22.87 2.83 1.90
CA HIS A 87 -22.59 2.23 3.20
C HIS A 87 -22.99 3.14 4.38
N CYS A 88 -22.53 4.40 4.38
CA CYS A 88 -22.80 5.33 5.49
C CYS A 88 -23.88 6.36 5.20
N GLY A 89 -24.46 6.37 3.99
CA GLY A 89 -25.47 7.36 3.60
C GLY A 89 -24.93 8.78 3.40
N PHE A 90 -23.61 9.00 3.49
CA PHE A 90 -22.99 10.29 3.25
C PHE A 90 -23.30 10.80 1.83
N GLY A 91 -23.86 11.99 1.74
CA GLY A 91 -24.19 12.68 0.49
C GLY A 91 -23.25 13.84 0.22
N MET A 92 -22.86 14.04 -1.03
CA MET A 92 -22.10 15.21 -1.47
C MET A 92 -22.47 15.65 -2.88
N LEU A 93 -22.29 16.93 -3.15
CA LEU A 93 -22.50 17.53 -4.46
C LEU A 93 -21.14 17.68 -5.14
N ALA A 94 -21.06 17.30 -6.41
CA ALA A 94 -19.85 17.45 -7.21
C ALA A 94 -20.20 17.73 -8.67
N PRO A 95 -19.27 18.32 -9.45
CA PRO A 95 -19.45 18.46 -10.89
C PRO A 95 -19.76 17.12 -11.54
N GLU A 96 -20.53 17.15 -12.63
CA GLU A 96 -20.88 15.95 -13.38
C GLU A 96 -19.62 15.21 -13.85
N GLY A 97 -19.65 13.88 -13.76
CA GLY A 97 -18.55 13.02 -14.18
C GLY A 97 -17.66 12.50 -13.05
N ARG A 98 -16.87 11.47 -13.38
CA ARG A 98 -16.06 10.72 -12.39
C ARG A 98 -14.87 11.51 -11.86
N ASP A 99 -14.30 12.39 -12.68
CA ASP A 99 -13.11 13.15 -12.29
C ASP A 99 -13.47 14.30 -11.34
N GLY A 100 -14.62 14.95 -11.57
CA GLY A 100 -15.15 15.99 -10.68
C GLY A 100 -15.42 15.45 -9.26
N ILE A 101 -16.12 14.33 -9.14
CA ILE A 101 -16.38 13.70 -7.82
C ILE A 101 -15.10 13.23 -7.14
N ARG A 102 -14.13 12.69 -7.89
CA ARG A 102 -12.84 12.27 -7.33
C ARG A 102 -12.07 13.45 -6.77
N GLU A 103 -12.04 14.56 -7.49
CA GLU A 103 -11.38 15.77 -7.04
C GLU A 103 -12.02 16.29 -5.75
N VAL A 104 -13.35 16.49 -5.73
CA VAL A 104 -14.05 17.02 -4.55
C VAL A 104 -13.93 16.04 -3.36
N ALA A 105 -14.09 14.73 -3.58
CA ALA A 105 -13.92 13.73 -2.52
C ALA A 105 -12.49 13.69 -1.99
N SER A 106 -11.48 13.86 -2.86
CA SER A 106 -10.07 13.94 -2.44
C SER A 106 -9.81 15.18 -1.59
N ARG A 107 -10.33 16.36 -1.98
CA ARG A 107 -10.23 17.59 -1.19
C ARG A 107 -10.89 17.43 0.18
N HIS A 108 -12.05 16.80 0.25
CA HIS A 108 -12.75 16.57 1.51
C HIS A 108 -11.99 15.59 2.43
N ARG A 109 -11.41 14.52 1.87
CA ARG A 109 -10.51 13.59 2.60
C ARG A 109 -9.29 14.31 3.13
N LEU A 110 -8.67 15.16 2.31
CA LEU A 110 -7.48 15.93 2.69
C LEU A 110 -7.81 16.93 3.81
N ALA A 111 -8.93 17.63 3.74
CA ALA A 111 -9.38 18.55 4.79
C ALA A 111 -9.61 17.82 6.11
N ARG A 112 -10.31 16.67 6.09
CA ARG A 112 -10.51 15.83 7.28
C ARG A 112 -9.19 15.33 7.85
N ALA A 113 -8.31 14.81 7.00
CA ALA A 113 -7.00 14.34 7.43
C ALA A 113 -6.22 15.48 8.10
N ARG A 114 -6.25 16.70 7.55
CA ARG A 114 -5.62 17.88 8.17
C ARG A 114 -6.19 18.19 9.54
N MET A 115 -7.51 18.12 9.74
CA MET A 115 -8.12 18.30 11.06
C MET A 115 -7.68 17.22 12.05
N ALA A 116 -7.80 15.95 11.67
CA ALA A 116 -7.36 14.83 12.52
C ALA A 116 -5.85 14.87 12.85
N PHE A 117 -5.01 15.31 11.91
CA PHE A 117 -3.59 15.52 12.17
C PHE A 117 -3.30 16.75 13.03
N GLY A 118 -4.12 17.80 12.95
CA GLY A 118 -4.05 18.97 13.82
C GLY A 118 -4.16 18.60 15.30
N ASP A 119 -5.08 17.69 15.62
CA ASP A 119 -5.39 17.27 17.00
C ASP A 119 -4.41 16.25 17.59
N LEU A 120 -3.58 15.61 16.77
CA LEU A 120 -2.61 14.61 17.22
C LEU A 120 -1.45 15.25 18.02
N SER A 121 -1.15 14.69 19.19
CA SER A 121 -0.04 15.13 20.04
C SER A 121 1.32 14.89 19.35
N ARG A 122 2.35 15.69 19.69
CA ARG A 122 3.71 15.52 19.13
C ARG A 122 4.27 14.11 19.36
N ALA A 123 3.97 13.48 20.51
CA ALA A 123 4.44 12.14 20.84
C ALA A 123 3.82 11.05 19.94
N GLU A 124 2.54 11.17 19.58
CA GLU A 124 1.88 10.24 18.66
C GLU A 124 2.46 10.38 17.25
N ARG A 125 2.70 11.62 16.79
CA ARG A 125 3.34 11.89 15.49
C ARG A 125 4.73 11.26 15.39
N GLU A 126 5.54 11.33 16.45
CA GLU A 126 6.85 10.67 16.48
C GLU A 126 6.77 9.15 16.39
N SER A 127 5.77 8.53 17.03
CA SER A 127 5.56 7.07 16.97
C SER A 127 5.24 6.59 15.55
N PHE A 128 4.36 7.32 14.83
CA PHE A 128 4.06 7.06 13.41
C PHE A 128 5.29 7.29 12.53
N GLY A 129 6.05 8.36 12.81
CA GLY A 129 7.31 8.65 12.11
C GLY A 129 8.32 7.50 12.25
N ARG A 130 8.47 6.94 13.45
CA ARG A 130 9.39 5.82 13.73
C ARG A 130 9.02 4.56 12.96
N GLN A 131 7.74 4.21 12.85
CA GLN A 131 7.30 3.04 12.09
C GLN A 131 7.64 3.17 10.59
N HIS A 132 7.44 4.36 10.02
CA HIS A 132 7.78 4.64 8.62
C HIS A 132 9.30 4.65 8.39
N ARG A 133 10.08 5.16 9.35
CA ARG A 133 11.54 5.11 9.35
C ARG A 133 12.05 3.67 9.31
N ILE A 134 11.58 2.81 10.21
CA ILE A 134 11.96 1.38 10.23
C ILE A 134 11.61 0.71 8.90
N SER A 135 10.39 0.95 8.40
CA SER A 135 9.96 0.39 7.11
C SER A 135 10.85 0.84 5.95
N SER A 136 11.24 2.12 5.93
CA SER A 136 12.12 2.69 4.90
C SER A 136 13.50 2.00 4.90
N ARG A 137 14.10 1.81 6.08
CA ARG A 137 15.39 1.10 6.22
C ARG A 137 15.33 -0.34 5.72
N ILE A 138 14.25 -1.06 6.02
CA ILE A 138 14.07 -2.43 5.54
C ILE A 138 14.04 -2.47 4.01
N PHE A 139 13.29 -1.57 3.38
CA PHE A 139 13.20 -1.51 1.92
C PHE A 139 14.52 -1.07 1.27
N PHE A 140 15.24 -0.11 1.85
CA PHE A 140 16.58 0.24 1.36
C PHE A 140 17.60 -0.90 1.54
N GLY A 141 17.54 -1.61 2.67
CA GLY A 141 18.36 -2.80 2.88
C GLY A 141 18.07 -3.90 1.86
N ALA A 142 16.79 -4.18 1.60
CA ALA A 142 16.38 -5.13 0.56
C ALA A 142 16.84 -4.68 -0.84
N ALA A 143 16.68 -3.40 -1.17
CA ALA A 143 17.13 -2.84 -2.44
C ALA A 143 18.66 -2.96 -2.62
N ALA A 144 19.43 -2.72 -1.56
CA ALA A 144 20.89 -2.88 -1.59
C ALA A 144 21.28 -4.35 -1.81
N VAL A 145 20.72 -5.29 -1.05
CA VAL A 145 21.03 -6.73 -1.18
C VAL A 145 20.69 -7.25 -2.58
N ILE A 146 19.49 -6.96 -3.07
CA ILE A 146 19.00 -7.41 -4.37
C ILE A 146 19.77 -6.71 -5.50
N GLY A 147 20.07 -5.41 -5.34
CA GLY A 147 20.84 -4.64 -6.31
C GLY A 147 22.28 -5.13 -6.44
N THR A 148 22.96 -5.35 -5.32
CA THR A 148 24.32 -5.93 -5.31
C THR A 148 24.33 -7.32 -5.94
N HIS A 149 23.32 -8.14 -5.69
CA HIS A 149 23.20 -9.44 -6.35
C HIS A 149 22.97 -9.31 -7.87
N GLY A 150 22.13 -8.37 -8.30
CA GLY A 150 21.92 -8.09 -9.73
C GLY A 150 23.19 -7.61 -10.43
N ILE A 151 24.00 -6.76 -9.78
CA ILE A 151 25.30 -6.31 -10.29
C ILE A 151 26.30 -7.48 -10.34
N TYR A 152 26.31 -8.33 -9.33
CA TYR A 152 27.14 -9.54 -9.32
C TYR A 152 26.80 -10.46 -10.50
N LEU A 153 25.51 -10.65 -10.81
CA LEU A 153 25.08 -11.45 -11.96
C LEU A 153 25.53 -10.85 -13.31
N LEU A 154 25.52 -9.52 -13.43
CA LEU A 154 26.09 -8.85 -14.61
C LEU A 154 27.60 -9.09 -14.72
N ALA A 155 28.33 -8.97 -13.60
CA ALA A 155 29.77 -9.18 -13.56
C ALA A 155 30.15 -10.64 -13.84
N SER A 156 29.31 -11.61 -13.45
CA SER A 156 29.53 -13.04 -13.69
C SER A 156 29.08 -13.52 -15.07
N ALA A 157 28.79 -12.61 -16.01
CA ALA A 157 28.30 -12.91 -17.36
C ALA A 157 27.03 -13.80 -17.39
N ALA A 158 26.15 -13.67 -16.39
CA ALA A 158 24.87 -14.34 -16.40
C ALA A 158 23.96 -13.78 -17.53
N PRO A 159 22.93 -14.54 -17.97
CA PRO A 159 21.99 -14.05 -18.97
C PRO A 159 21.39 -12.69 -18.57
N LEU A 160 21.47 -11.72 -19.48
CA LEU A 160 21.06 -10.32 -19.24
C LEU A 160 19.62 -10.22 -18.71
N ILE A 161 18.71 -11.05 -19.22
CA ILE A 161 17.30 -11.09 -18.78
C ILE A 161 17.19 -11.37 -17.27
N ILE A 162 18.01 -12.27 -16.74
CA ILE A 162 17.99 -12.62 -15.31
C ILE A 162 18.48 -11.42 -14.51
N ALA A 163 19.62 -10.84 -14.88
CA ALA A 163 20.18 -9.68 -14.18
C ALA A 163 19.22 -8.47 -14.20
N LEU A 164 18.56 -8.20 -15.32
CA LEU A 164 17.58 -7.12 -15.44
C LEU A 164 16.37 -7.31 -14.53
N ASN A 165 15.88 -8.54 -14.35
CA ASN A 165 14.80 -8.82 -13.41
C ASN A 165 15.21 -8.48 -11.97
N TRP A 166 16.41 -8.89 -11.56
CA TRP A 166 16.95 -8.57 -10.24
C TRP A 166 17.11 -7.06 -10.02
N LEU A 167 17.65 -6.35 -11.01
CA LEU A 167 17.77 -4.89 -10.96
C LEU A 167 16.40 -4.19 -10.93
N SER A 168 15.39 -4.74 -11.62
CA SER A 168 14.03 -4.21 -11.59
C SER A 168 13.40 -4.35 -10.20
N PHE A 169 13.59 -5.49 -9.53
CA PHE A 169 13.16 -5.67 -8.14
C PHE A 169 13.91 -4.74 -7.19
N ALA A 170 15.22 -4.58 -7.36
CA ALA A 170 16.01 -3.64 -6.56
C ALA A 170 15.48 -2.21 -6.71
N PHE A 171 15.17 -1.78 -7.93
CA PHE A 171 14.58 -0.48 -8.20
C PHE A 171 13.18 -0.32 -7.57
N MET A 172 12.32 -1.34 -7.69
CA MET A 172 11.01 -1.34 -7.03
C MET A 172 11.14 -1.14 -5.52
N PHE A 173 12.02 -1.89 -4.85
CA PHE A 173 12.25 -1.73 -3.41
C PHE A 173 12.84 -0.38 -3.05
N TRP A 174 13.72 0.17 -3.88
CA TRP A 174 14.25 1.51 -3.71
C TRP A 174 13.13 2.57 -3.75
N VAL A 175 12.22 2.50 -4.73
CA VAL A 175 11.06 3.41 -4.82
C VAL A 175 10.15 3.28 -3.59
N LEU A 176 9.93 2.06 -3.09
CA LEU A 176 9.15 1.84 -1.86
C LEU A 176 9.84 2.44 -0.63
N GLY A 177 11.17 2.30 -0.53
CA GLY A 177 12.00 2.93 0.51
C GLY A 177 11.89 4.45 0.50
N MET A 178 12.01 5.06 -0.68
CA MET A 178 11.84 6.49 -0.91
C MET A 178 10.45 6.97 -0.49
N LYS A 179 9.38 6.26 -0.90
CA LYS A 179 8.00 6.59 -0.52
C LYS A 179 7.79 6.57 0.99
N LYS A 180 8.36 5.60 1.70
CA LYS A 180 8.26 5.50 3.16
C LYS A 180 9.10 6.57 3.88
N SER A 181 10.28 6.90 3.35
CA SER A 181 11.11 7.99 3.87
C SER A 181 10.40 9.33 3.77
N TYR A 182 9.83 9.65 2.59
CA TYR A 182 9.02 10.85 2.39
C TYR A 182 7.85 10.93 3.37
N ARG A 183 7.12 9.82 3.57
CA ARG A 183 6.01 9.77 4.54
C ARG A 183 6.48 10.00 5.97
N SER A 184 7.65 9.51 6.34
CA SER A 184 8.22 9.78 7.67
C SER A 184 8.51 11.27 7.86
N TRP A 185 9.10 11.93 6.85
CA TRP A 185 9.37 13.37 6.86
C TRP A 185 8.08 14.20 6.91
N GLN A 186 7.06 13.84 6.13
CA GLN A 186 5.76 14.53 6.16
C GLN A 186 5.13 14.51 7.56
N VAL A 187 5.22 13.38 8.26
CA VAL A 187 4.66 13.21 9.60
C VAL A 187 5.48 13.96 10.65
N THR A 188 6.82 13.93 10.56
CA THR A 188 7.68 14.61 11.54
C THR A 188 7.64 16.13 11.40
N THR A 189 7.57 16.64 10.18
CA THR A 189 7.65 18.09 9.90
C THR A 189 6.26 18.72 9.81
N GLY A 190 5.19 17.93 9.73
CA GLY A 190 3.82 18.43 9.65
C GLY A 190 3.43 19.00 8.28
N HIS A 191 4.30 18.92 7.27
CA HIS A 191 4.02 19.31 5.88
C HIS A 191 3.17 18.26 5.16
N ILE A 192 2.03 17.91 5.74
CA ILE A 192 1.11 16.93 5.17
C ILE A 192 0.25 17.66 4.11
N PHE A 193 0.37 17.24 2.85
CA PHE A 193 -0.43 17.73 1.72
C PHE A 193 -0.18 19.19 1.29
N GLN A 194 1.08 19.63 1.31
CA GLN A 194 1.52 20.87 0.63
C GLN A 194 2.02 20.56 -0.79
N GLU A 195 1.60 21.35 -1.76
CA GLU A 195 2.13 21.30 -3.12
C GLU A 195 3.62 21.69 -3.13
N GLY A 196 4.45 20.97 -3.89
CA GLY A 196 5.90 21.21 -3.92
C GLY A 196 6.71 20.60 -2.77
N ALA A 197 6.06 20.08 -1.72
CA ALA A 197 6.75 19.47 -0.58
C ALA A 197 7.63 18.27 -0.97
N ALA A 198 7.21 17.49 -1.98
CA ALA A 198 8.00 16.36 -2.49
C ALA A 198 9.30 16.81 -3.16
N LYS A 199 9.26 17.89 -3.94
CA LYS A 199 10.45 18.46 -4.61
C LYS A 199 11.40 19.08 -3.59
N HIS A 200 10.84 19.77 -2.59
CA HIS A 200 11.61 20.31 -1.48
C HIS A 200 12.33 19.20 -0.70
N TRP A 201 11.60 18.15 -0.30
CA TRP A 201 12.15 16.99 0.39
C TRP A 201 13.24 16.30 -0.45
N PHE A 202 12.98 16.06 -1.74
CA PHE A 202 13.95 15.40 -2.59
C PHE A 202 15.26 16.20 -2.68
N ASN A 203 15.20 17.52 -2.78
CA ASN A 203 16.40 18.33 -2.96
C ASN A 203 17.14 18.69 -1.66
N HIS A 204 16.46 18.77 -0.52
CA HIS A 204 17.03 19.34 0.71
C HIS A 204 17.06 18.39 1.90
N GLU A 205 16.38 17.26 1.84
CA GLU A 205 16.21 16.37 3.00
C GLU A 205 16.93 15.03 2.83
N LYS A 206 17.17 14.37 3.96
CA LYS A 206 17.81 13.05 3.96
C LYS A 206 16.85 11.98 3.47
N TRP A 207 17.27 11.23 2.45
CA TRP A 207 16.48 10.14 1.90
C TRP A 207 16.63 8.84 2.70
N PHE A 208 17.81 8.61 3.25
CA PHE A 208 18.12 7.46 4.10
C PHE A 208 17.85 7.81 5.56
N VAL A 209 16.69 7.38 6.06
CA VAL A 209 16.19 7.73 7.40
C VAL A 209 15.89 6.47 8.17
#